data_AF-A0AAW2NL31-F1
#
_entry.id   AF-A0AAW2NL31-F1
#
_cell.length_a   1.000
_cell.length_b   1.000
_cell.length_c   1.000
_cell.angle_alpha   90.00
_cell.angle_beta   90.00
_cell.angle_gamma   90.00
#
_symmetry.space_group_name_H-M   'P 1'
#
loop_
_entity.id
_entity.type
_entity.pdbx_description
1 polymer ?
#
loop_
_entity_poly.entity_id
_entity_poly.type
_entity_poly.pdbx_seq_one_letter_code
_entity_poly.pdbx_strand_id
1 'polypeptide(L)'
;MPISRITVGRAEEATRPDALKAALAEFISTLLFVYAGEGSGMAFNKLTSDGAATPAGLIAAAVAHAFALFVAVSIAANISGGHVNPAVTFGAFVGGNISLLRGILYWIAQLLGAVVACLLLKFTTGGLTTSAFALSSGVSVWNAFIFEIVMTFGLVYTVYATAVDPKRAVWEQLHQLQSASVAPNILAGAFDGASMNPAVSFGPAVVS
;
A
#
# COMPACT_ATOMS: atom_id res chain seq x y z
N MET A 1 22.68 -2.84 -10.45
CA MET A 1 23.35 -3.20 -9.18
C MET A 1 23.42 -4.72 -9.10
N PRO A 2 24.54 -5.33 -8.69
CA PRO A 2 24.58 -6.79 -8.58
C PRO A 2 23.70 -7.25 -7.42
N ILE A 3 23.02 -8.39 -7.58
CA ILE A 3 22.16 -9.09 -6.60
C ILE A 3 22.95 -9.52 -5.32
N SER A 4 24.23 -9.20 -5.23
CA SER A 4 25.16 -9.61 -4.17
C SER A 4 24.93 -8.94 -2.80
N ARG A 5 23.84 -8.19 -2.59
CA ARG A 5 23.52 -7.50 -1.33
C ARG A 5 22.31 -8.05 -0.57
N ILE A 6 21.66 -9.10 -1.06
CA ILE A 6 20.56 -9.74 -0.33
C ILE A 6 21.09 -10.29 1.00
N THR A 7 20.44 -9.89 2.10
CA THR A 7 20.82 -10.28 3.46
C THR A 7 19.62 -10.90 4.15
N VAL A 8 19.80 -12.07 4.78
CA VAL A 8 18.71 -12.74 5.52
C VAL A 8 18.34 -11.98 6.80
N GLY A 9 19.30 -11.35 7.45
CA GLY A 9 19.14 -10.77 8.79
C GLY A 9 19.55 -11.77 9.88
N ARG A 10 19.75 -11.27 11.10
CA ARG A 10 20.07 -12.12 12.27
C ARG A 10 18.88 -12.12 13.24
N ALA A 11 18.68 -13.19 13.99
CA ALA A 11 17.52 -13.33 14.88
C ALA A 11 17.37 -12.15 15.87
N GLU A 12 18.49 -11.60 16.33
CA GLU A 12 18.50 -10.47 17.27
C GLU A 12 17.91 -9.19 16.64
N GLU A 13 17.96 -9.06 15.31
CA GLU A 13 17.38 -7.93 14.58
C GLU A 13 15.87 -7.82 14.85
N ALA A 14 15.15 -8.93 14.96
CA ALA A 14 13.70 -8.92 15.23
C ALA A 14 13.34 -8.33 16.59
N THR A 15 14.27 -8.37 17.55
CA THR A 15 14.08 -7.83 18.91
C THR A 15 14.69 -6.44 19.10
N ARG A 16 15.40 -5.93 18.09
CA ARG A 16 16.06 -4.64 18.22
C ARG A 16 15.03 -3.50 18.31
N PRO A 17 15.25 -2.51 19.20
CA PRO A 17 14.31 -1.41 19.37
C PRO A 17 14.00 -0.62 18.09
N ASP A 18 14.97 -0.43 17.20
CA ASP A 18 14.75 0.26 15.92
C ASP A 18 13.91 -0.56 14.95
N ALA A 19 14.09 -1.89 14.91
CA ALA A 19 13.27 -2.77 14.08
C ALA A 19 11.82 -2.81 14.57
N LEU A 20 11.62 -2.87 15.90
CA LEU A 20 10.28 -2.84 16.51
C LEU A 20 9.58 -1.49 16.30
N LYS A 21 10.31 -0.37 16.45
CA LYS A 21 9.79 0.97 16.13
C LYS A 21 9.39 1.09 14.67
N ALA A 22 10.21 0.56 13.77
CA ALA A 22 9.91 0.55 12.35
C ALA A 22 8.69 -0.31 12.01
N ALA A 23 8.57 -1.51 12.59
CA ALA A 23 7.39 -2.35 12.44
C ALA A 23 6.12 -1.65 12.96
N LEU A 24 6.19 -0.98 14.12
CA LEU A 24 5.07 -0.20 14.63
C LEU A 24 4.70 0.97 13.71
N ALA A 25 5.69 1.66 13.14
CA ALA A 25 5.45 2.72 12.17
C ALA A 25 4.76 2.20 10.91
N GLU A 26 5.20 1.06 10.37
CA GLU A 26 4.52 0.39 9.24
C GLU A 26 3.08 -0.01 9.58
N PHE A 27 2.84 -0.55 10.78
CA PHE A 27 1.50 -0.89 11.24
C PHE A 27 0.58 0.33 11.28
N ILE A 28 1.01 1.43 11.92
CA ILE A 28 0.22 2.65 12.06
C ILE A 28 -0.01 3.29 10.68
N SER A 29 1.03 3.39 9.85
CA SER A 29 0.91 3.99 8.52
C SER A 29 0.01 3.18 7.60
N THR A 30 0.12 1.85 7.58
CA THR A 30 -0.78 1.03 6.76
C THR A 30 -2.21 1.05 7.28
N LEU A 31 -2.41 1.09 8.60
CA LEU A 31 -3.73 1.27 9.19
C LEU A 31 -4.37 2.57 8.69
N LEU A 32 -3.69 3.70 8.83
CA LEU A 32 -4.24 5.00 8.41
C LEU A 32 -4.49 5.06 6.91
N PHE A 33 -3.57 4.50 6.10
CA PHE A 33 -3.71 4.43 4.67
C PHE A 33 -4.95 3.63 4.24
N VAL A 34 -5.10 2.40 4.74
CA VAL A 34 -6.22 1.51 4.40
C VAL A 34 -7.52 2.07 4.93
N TYR A 35 -7.53 2.63 6.15
CA TYR A 35 -8.75 3.22 6.74
C TYR A 35 -9.31 4.35 5.88
N ALA A 36 -8.43 5.23 5.38
CA ALA A 36 -8.85 6.34 4.51
C ALA A 36 -9.21 5.86 3.09
N GLY A 37 -8.43 4.93 2.52
CA GLY A 37 -8.67 4.35 1.20
C GLY A 37 -10.00 3.60 1.11
N GLU A 38 -10.15 2.54 1.90
CA GLU A 38 -11.37 1.73 1.95
C GLU A 38 -12.58 2.55 2.43
N GLY A 39 -12.35 3.43 3.43
CA GLY A 39 -13.38 4.32 3.95
C GLY A 39 -13.97 5.25 2.87
N SER A 40 -13.16 5.67 1.89
CA SER A 40 -13.65 6.47 0.76
C SER A 40 -14.60 5.69 -0.16
N GLY A 41 -14.33 4.40 -0.40
CA GLY A 41 -15.22 3.52 -1.15
C GLY A 41 -16.53 3.28 -0.41
N MET A 42 -16.46 3.03 0.91
CA MET A 42 -17.63 2.90 1.76
C MET A 42 -18.47 4.19 1.80
N ALA A 43 -17.81 5.35 1.86
CA ALA A 43 -18.49 6.65 1.80
C ALA A 43 -19.20 6.85 0.47
N PHE A 44 -18.57 6.47 -0.66
CA PHE A 44 -19.21 6.51 -1.97
C PHE A 44 -20.48 5.64 -1.99
N ASN A 45 -20.37 4.37 -1.59
CA ASN A 45 -21.52 3.46 -1.53
C ASN A 45 -22.64 3.99 -0.64
N LYS A 46 -22.30 4.56 0.52
CA LYS A 46 -23.26 5.16 1.44
C LYS A 46 -24.00 6.36 0.81
N LEU A 47 -23.29 7.22 0.10
CA LEU A 47 -23.85 8.41 -0.55
C LEU A 47 -24.72 8.06 -1.76
N THR A 48 -24.40 6.97 -2.47
CA THR A 48 -25.11 6.54 -3.68
C THR A 48 -26.16 5.46 -3.43
N SER A 49 -26.31 5.00 -2.19
CA SER A 49 -27.16 3.84 -1.83
C SER A 49 -26.76 2.59 -2.63
N ASP A 50 -25.47 2.26 -2.57
CA ASP A 50 -24.84 1.14 -3.29
C ASP A 50 -25.01 1.25 -4.82
N GLY A 51 -24.99 2.48 -5.33
CA GLY A 51 -25.09 2.78 -6.75
C GLY A 51 -23.88 2.27 -7.55
N ALA A 52 -24.05 2.17 -8.87
CA ALA A 52 -22.98 1.74 -9.77
C ALA A 52 -21.73 2.64 -9.65
N ALA A 53 -20.55 2.07 -9.92
CA ALA A 53 -19.32 2.82 -10.00
C ALA A 53 -19.45 3.96 -11.04
N THR A 54 -19.01 5.15 -10.67
CA THR A 54 -19.04 6.35 -11.53
C THR A 54 -17.64 6.93 -11.69
N PRO A 55 -17.38 7.71 -12.75
CA PRO A 55 -16.11 8.42 -12.89
C PRO A 55 -15.79 9.31 -11.68
N ALA A 56 -16.79 9.95 -11.08
CA ALA A 56 -16.62 10.76 -9.88
C ALA A 56 -16.21 9.93 -8.66
N GLY A 57 -16.83 8.74 -8.48
CA GLY A 57 -16.45 7.80 -7.43
C GLY A 57 -15.02 7.28 -7.59
N LEU A 58 -14.63 6.98 -8.84
CA LEU A 58 -13.26 6.53 -9.16
C LEU A 58 -12.23 7.62 -8.86
N ILE A 59 -12.50 8.87 -9.23
CA ILE A 59 -11.64 10.01 -8.91
C ILE A 59 -11.55 10.22 -7.39
N ALA A 60 -12.67 10.16 -6.67
CA ALA A 60 -12.68 10.30 -5.22
C ALA A 60 -11.82 9.23 -4.53
N ALA A 61 -11.96 7.97 -4.97
CA ALA A 61 -11.14 6.86 -4.48
C ALA A 61 -9.64 7.08 -4.80
N ALA A 62 -9.31 7.47 -6.03
CA ALA A 62 -7.92 7.73 -6.44
C ALA A 62 -7.26 8.83 -5.60
N VAL A 63 -7.97 9.94 -5.38
CA VAL A 63 -7.50 11.07 -4.58
C VAL A 63 -7.33 10.68 -3.12
N ALA A 64 -8.32 9.97 -2.53
CA ALA A 64 -8.25 9.51 -1.15
C ALA A 64 -7.04 8.60 -0.91
N HIS A 65 -6.85 7.59 -1.76
CA HIS A 65 -5.71 6.67 -1.65
C HIS A 65 -4.38 7.38 -1.85
N ALA A 66 -4.25 8.27 -2.84
CA ALA A 66 -3.00 8.97 -3.10
C ALA A 66 -2.59 9.89 -1.95
N PHE A 67 -3.52 10.67 -1.40
CA PHE A 67 -3.22 11.53 -0.25
C PHE A 67 -3.01 10.73 1.04
N ALA A 68 -3.80 9.68 1.27
CA ALA A 68 -3.62 8.81 2.43
C ALA A 68 -2.25 8.12 2.39
N LEU A 69 -1.83 7.61 1.23
CA LEU A 69 -0.50 7.03 1.06
C LEU A 69 0.60 8.09 1.22
N PHE A 70 0.40 9.29 0.65
CA PHE A 70 1.33 10.40 0.83
C PHE A 70 1.59 10.70 2.31
N VAL A 71 0.53 10.84 3.09
CA VAL A 71 0.65 11.07 4.54
C VAL A 71 1.29 9.87 5.23
N ALA A 72 0.83 8.65 4.95
CA ALA A 72 1.32 7.42 5.58
C ALA A 72 2.82 7.19 5.34
N VAL A 73 3.30 7.44 4.12
CA VAL A 73 4.73 7.41 3.77
C VAL A 73 5.46 8.52 4.52
N SER A 74 4.94 9.75 4.50
CA SER A 74 5.61 10.91 5.10
C SER A 74 5.87 10.76 6.60
N ILE A 75 4.88 10.25 7.35
CA ILE A 75 5.01 10.07 8.80
C ILE A 75 5.94 8.91 9.19
N ALA A 76 6.13 7.93 8.30
CA ALA A 76 6.96 6.75 8.56
C ALA A 76 8.35 6.82 7.89
N ALA A 77 8.59 7.75 6.96
CA ALA A 77 9.81 7.84 6.16
C ALA A 77 11.08 7.82 7.02
N ASN A 78 11.13 8.60 8.10
CA ASN A 78 12.31 8.70 8.97
C ASN A 78 12.39 7.60 10.05
N ILE A 79 11.43 6.68 10.11
CA ILE A 79 11.36 5.62 11.13
C ILE A 79 11.54 4.24 10.48
N SER A 80 10.72 3.92 9.48
CA SER A 80 10.73 2.64 8.78
C SER A 80 11.18 2.74 7.32
N GLY A 81 11.24 3.95 6.75
CA GLY A 81 11.33 4.16 5.30
C GLY A 81 9.96 4.28 4.62
N GLY A 82 8.86 4.10 5.36
CA GLY A 82 7.49 4.31 4.88
C GLY A 82 7.15 3.41 3.68
N HIS A 83 7.30 2.10 3.82
CA HIS A 83 6.98 1.17 2.74
C HIS A 83 5.47 1.04 2.54
N VAL A 84 4.72 0.84 3.63
CA VAL A 84 3.25 0.80 3.71
C VAL A 84 2.61 -0.25 2.77
N ASN A 85 3.43 -1.10 2.14
CA ASN A 85 3.06 -1.98 1.05
C ASN A 85 4.02 -3.19 1.00
N PRO A 86 3.50 -4.43 1.08
CA PRO A 86 4.32 -5.63 0.98
C PRO A 86 5.12 -5.75 -0.32
N ALA A 87 4.57 -5.29 -1.46
CA ALA A 87 5.27 -5.30 -2.74
C ALA A 87 6.44 -4.31 -2.78
N VAL A 88 6.30 -3.15 -2.13
CA VAL A 88 7.41 -2.18 -1.96
C VAL A 88 8.49 -2.77 -1.05
N THR A 89 8.10 -3.39 0.06
CA THR A 89 9.03 -4.10 0.95
C THR A 89 9.77 -5.21 0.21
N PHE A 90 9.06 -5.99 -0.61
CA PHE A 90 9.68 -7.04 -1.42
C PHE A 90 10.67 -6.46 -2.44
N GLY A 91 10.28 -5.39 -3.15
CA GLY A 91 11.15 -4.68 -4.08
C GLY A 91 12.42 -4.18 -3.38
N ALA A 92 12.29 -3.57 -2.20
CA ALA A 92 13.43 -3.13 -1.38
C ALA A 92 14.33 -4.30 -0.98
N PHE A 93 13.77 -5.45 -0.64
CA PHE A 93 14.52 -6.66 -0.28
C PHE A 93 15.32 -7.19 -1.47
N VAL A 94 14.68 -7.32 -2.63
CA VAL A 94 15.32 -7.81 -3.87
C VAL A 94 16.50 -6.91 -4.28
N GLY A 95 16.40 -5.60 -4.10
CA GLY A 95 17.52 -4.68 -4.35
C GLY A 95 18.52 -4.54 -3.20
N GLY A 96 18.37 -5.30 -2.10
CA GLY A 96 19.31 -5.33 -0.98
C GLY A 96 19.25 -4.10 -0.07
N ASN A 97 18.10 -3.44 0.03
CA ASN A 97 17.88 -2.24 0.85
C ASN A 97 17.20 -2.53 2.20
N ILE A 98 16.75 -3.77 2.41
CA ILE A 98 16.22 -4.27 3.69
C ILE A 98 16.61 -5.75 3.84
N SER A 99 16.82 -6.23 5.07
CA SER A 99 17.03 -7.66 5.32
C SER A 99 15.72 -8.43 5.15
N LEU A 100 15.79 -9.74 4.88
CA LEU A 100 14.60 -10.60 4.79
C LEU A 100 13.82 -10.57 6.11
N LEU A 101 14.51 -10.70 7.25
CA LEU A 101 13.87 -10.75 8.56
C LEU A 101 13.12 -9.45 8.88
N ARG A 102 13.73 -8.29 8.61
CA ARG A 102 13.05 -7.00 8.79
C ARG A 102 11.92 -6.82 7.77
N GLY A 103 12.07 -7.32 6.55
CA GLY A 103 11.00 -7.36 5.55
C GLY A 103 9.79 -8.17 6.01
N ILE A 104 10.00 -9.32 6.66
CA ILE A 104 8.92 -10.13 7.23
C ILE A 104 8.21 -9.38 8.36
N LEU A 105 8.95 -8.69 9.24
CA LEU A 105 8.34 -7.84 10.29
C LEU A 105 7.46 -6.75 9.67
N TYR A 106 7.90 -6.14 8.58
CA TYR A 106 7.12 -5.13 7.86
C TYR A 106 5.86 -5.75 7.25
N TRP A 107 5.95 -6.91 6.61
CA TRP A 107 4.78 -7.59 6.06
C TRP A 107 3.75 -7.91 7.13
N ILE A 108 4.17 -8.46 8.26
CA ILE A 108 3.27 -8.75 9.39
C ILE A 108 2.59 -7.45 9.87
N ALA A 109 3.37 -6.39 10.08
CA ALA A 109 2.85 -5.09 10.51
C ALA A 109 1.86 -4.49 9.50
N GLN A 110 2.19 -4.51 8.21
CA GLN A 110 1.36 -3.97 7.12
C GLN A 110 0.03 -4.74 7.02
N LEU A 111 0.08 -6.07 7.02
CA LEU A 111 -1.11 -6.92 6.95
C LEU A 111 -2.02 -6.74 8.18
N LEU A 112 -1.44 -6.71 9.38
CA LEU A 112 -2.19 -6.46 10.61
C LEU A 112 -2.79 -5.04 10.63
N GLY A 113 -2.04 -4.03 10.18
CA GLY A 113 -2.53 -2.65 10.08
C GLY A 113 -3.74 -2.55 9.16
N ALA A 114 -3.69 -3.22 8.00
CA ALA A 114 -4.81 -3.28 7.06
C ALA A 114 -6.04 -3.97 7.65
N VAL A 115 -5.87 -5.12 8.30
CA VAL A 115 -6.99 -5.84 8.95
C VAL A 115 -7.63 -4.99 10.05
N VAL A 116 -6.81 -4.37 10.91
CA VAL A 116 -7.32 -3.49 11.99
C VAL A 116 -8.05 -2.29 11.40
N ALA A 117 -7.57 -1.69 10.32
CA ALA A 117 -8.26 -0.59 9.64
C ALA A 117 -9.66 -1.01 9.17
N CYS A 118 -9.79 -2.15 8.51
CA CYS A 118 -11.08 -2.67 8.04
C CYS A 118 -12.02 -3.02 9.19
N LEU A 119 -11.53 -3.62 10.28
CA LEU A 119 -12.32 -3.88 11.49
C LEU A 119 -12.83 -2.58 12.13
N LEU A 120 -11.97 -1.56 12.22
CA LEU A 120 -12.35 -0.25 12.72
C LEU A 120 -13.40 0.40 11.83
N LEU A 121 -13.24 0.36 10.49
CA LEU A 121 -14.26 0.85 9.55
C LEU A 121 -15.60 0.14 9.74
N LYS A 122 -15.60 -1.19 9.82
CA LYS A 122 -16.82 -1.98 10.07
C LYS A 122 -17.51 -1.54 11.36
N PHE A 123 -16.75 -1.28 12.42
CA PHE A 123 -17.29 -0.78 13.68
C PHE A 123 -17.84 0.65 13.57
N THR A 124 -17.05 1.59 13.04
CA THR A 124 -17.42 3.02 13.00
C THR A 124 -18.53 3.34 12.02
N THR A 125 -18.74 2.50 11.01
CA THR A 125 -19.81 2.65 10.01
C THR A 125 -21.11 1.94 10.38
N GLY A 126 -21.18 1.32 11.56
CA GLY A 126 -22.37 0.60 12.02
C GLY A 126 -22.59 -0.75 11.32
N GLY A 127 -21.50 -1.42 10.91
CA GLY A 127 -21.54 -2.76 10.34
C GLY A 127 -21.54 -2.84 8.82
N LEU A 128 -21.26 -1.73 8.11
CA LEU A 128 -21.08 -1.79 6.65
C LEU A 128 -19.88 -2.68 6.29
N THR A 129 -19.96 -3.34 5.14
CA THR A 129 -18.93 -4.25 4.65
C THR A 129 -17.82 -3.47 3.94
N THR A 130 -16.56 -3.83 4.21
CA THR A 130 -15.43 -3.46 3.37
C THR A 130 -15.44 -4.33 2.12
N SER A 131 -15.33 -3.73 0.93
CA SER A 131 -15.40 -4.47 -0.33
C SER A 131 -14.02 -4.98 -0.71
N ALA A 132 -13.83 -6.30 -0.73
CA ALA A 132 -12.62 -6.89 -1.29
C ALA A 132 -12.46 -6.52 -2.78
N PHE A 133 -11.21 -6.41 -3.21
CA PHE A 133 -10.88 -6.17 -4.62
C PHE A 133 -11.39 -7.34 -5.47
N ALA A 134 -12.07 -7.02 -6.58
CA ALA A 134 -12.70 -8.00 -7.45
C ALA A 134 -12.55 -7.61 -8.91
N LEU A 135 -12.61 -8.61 -9.79
CA LEU A 135 -12.57 -8.42 -11.24
C LEU A 135 -13.85 -7.76 -11.72
N SER A 136 -13.72 -6.73 -12.55
CA SER A 136 -14.85 -6.17 -13.28
C SER A 136 -15.38 -7.15 -14.31
N SER A 137 -16.67 -7.02 -14.65
CA SER A 137 -17.33 -7.87 -15.64
C SER A 137 -16.57 -7.87 -16.97
N GLY A 138 -16.23 -9.06 -17.48
CA GLY A 138 -15.50 -9.24 -18.75
C GLY A 138 -13.97 -9.14 -18.63
N VAL A 139 -13.42 -8.88 -17.44
CA VAL A 139 -11.98 -8.90 -17.19
C VAL A 139 -11.54 -10.30 -16.76
N SER A 140 -10.58 -10.88 -17.48
CA SER A 140 -10.01 -12.18 -17.11
C SER A 140 -8.97 -12.05 -15.99
N VAL A 141 -8.73 -13.14 -15.26
CA VAL A 141 -7.67 -13.21 -14.24
C VAL A 141 -6.31 -12.84 -14.84
N TRP A 142 -6.00 -13.27 -16.06
CA TRP A 142 -4.74 -12.96 -16.73
C TRP A 142 -4.61 -11.48 -17.09
N ASN A 143 -5.70 -10.84 -17.49
CA ASN A 143 -5.69 -9.41 -17.78
C ASN A 143 -5.37 -8.61 -16.52
N ALA A 144 -6.08 -8.87 -15.42
CA ALA A 144 -5.84 -8.23 -14.13
C ALA A 144 -4.45 -8.53 -13.58
N PHE A 145 -3.97 -9.77 -13.71
CA PHE A 145 -2.62 -10.14 -13.28
C PHE A 145 -1.52 -9.30 -13.97
N ILE A 146 -1.61 -9.14 -15.30
CA ILE A 146 -0.67 -8.29 -16.03
C ILE A 146 -0.83 -6.81 -15.64
N PHE A 147 -2.06 -6.37 -15.44
CA PHE A 147 -2.38 -5.01 -15.04
C PHE A 147 -1.71 -4.66 -13.69
N GLU A 148 -1.91 -5.51 -12.68
CA GLU A 148 -1.27 -5.40 -11.37
C GLU A 148 0.26 -5.45 -11.45
N ILE A 149 0.84 -6.30 -12.31
CA ILE A 149 2.30 -6.32 -12.51
C ILE A 149 2.79 -4.95 -13.00
N VAL A 150 2.16 -4.39 -14.03
CA VAL A 150 2.61 -3.12 -14.63
C VAL A 150 2.45 -1.97 -13.67
N MET A 151 1.31 -1.85 -12.99
CA MET A 151 1.05 -0.78 -12.04
C MET A 151 1.94 -0.88 -10.80
N THR A 152 2.09 -2.08 -10.24
CA THR A 152 2.97 -2.33 -9.10
C THR A 152 4.43 -2.09 -9.46
N PHE A 153 4.87 -2.51 -10.66
CA PHE A 153 6.20 -2.18 -11.16
C PHE A 153 6.40 -0.67 -11.24
N GLY A 154 5.45 0.07 -11.81
CA GLY A 154 5.51 1.53 -11.87
C GLY A 154 5.68 2.16 -10.48
N LEU A 155 4.87 1.74 -9.50
CA LEU A 155 4.96 2.19 -8.11
C LEU A 155 6.33 1.88 -7.49
N VAL A 156 6.78 0.62 -7.53
CA VAL A 156 8.05 0.21 -6.94
C VAL A 156 9.23 0.87 -7.65
N TYR A 157 9.16 1.05 -8.97
CA TYR A 157 10.17 1.78 -9.73
C TYR A 157 10.25 3.25 -9.29
N THR A 158 9.11 3.91 -9.07
CA THR A 158 9.09 5.28 -8.54
C THR A 158 9.75 5.33 -7.16
N VAL A 159 9.45 4.39 -6.25
CA VAL A 159 10.11 4.29 -4.94
C VAL A 159 11.63 4.22 -5.09
N TYR A 160 12.12 3.40 -6.03
CA TYR A 160 13.55 3.28 -6.28
C TYR A 160 14.15 4.59 -6.77
N ALA A 161 13.50 5.24 -7.73
CA ALA A 161 13.98 6.47 -8.34
C ALA A 161 13.97 7.66 -7.37
N THR A 162 12.99 7.74 -6.46
CA THR A 162 12.78 8.92 -5.60
C THR A 162 13.28 8.73 -4.16
N ALA A 163 13.32 7.50 -3.64
CA ALA A 163 13.62 7.22 -2.24
C ALA A 163 14.91 6.41 -2.05
N VAL A 164 15.22 5.48 -2.95
CA VAL A 164 16.34 4.53 -2.76
C VAL A 164 17.63 5.00 -3.42
N ASP A 165 17.58 5.48 -4.68
CA ASP A 165 18.79 5.79 -5.46
C ASP A 165 19.65 6.87 -4.76
N PRO A 166 20.93 6.62 -4.45
CA PRO A 166 21.83 7.63 -3.86
C PRO A 166 22.10 8.82 -4.79
N LYS A 167 21.83 8.72 -6.10
CA LYS A 167 22.00 9.81 -7.07
C LYS A 167 20.79 10.73 -7.16
N ARG A 168 19.81 10.58 -6.27
CA ARG A 168 18.54 11.34 -6.26
C ARG A 168 18.65 12.82 -5.89
N ALA A 169 19.77 13.50 -6.10
CA ALA A 169 20.06 14.82 -5.53
C ALA A 169 18.98 15.91 -5.76
N VAL A 170 18.20 15.82 -6.85
CA VAL A 170 17.07 16.73 -7.16
C VAL A 170 15.77 16.33 -6.43
N TRP A 171 15.64 15.07 -6.02
CA TRP A 171 14.43 14.46 -5.45
C TRP A 171 14.52 14.19 -3.95
N GLU A 172 15.62 14.54 -3.29
CA GLU A 172 15.86 14.22 -1.88
C GLU A 172 14.75 14.73 -0.95
N GLN A 173 14.27 15.95 -1.22
CA GLN A 173 13.17 16.59 -0.49
C GLN A 173 11.77 16.14 -0.93
N LEU A 174 11.67 15.38 -2.04
CA LEU A 174 10.43 14.99 -2.70
C LEU A 174 10.22 13.46 -2.75
N HIS A 175 10.92 12.69 -1.91
CA HIS A 175 10.82 11.23 -1.87
C HIS A 175 9.38 10.72 -1.67
N GLN A 176 8.51 11.52 -1.04
CA GLN A 176 7.08 11.25 -0.83
C GLN A 176 6.24 11.25 -2.12
N LEU A 177 6.76 11.79 -3.24
CA LEU A 177 6.11 11.82 -4.55
C LEU A 177 5.86 10.43 -5.15
N GLN A 178 6.45 9.37 -4.59
CA GLN A 178 6.06 7.99 -4.95
C GLN A 178 4.56 7.74 -4.75
N SER A 179 3.92 8.45 -3.83
CA SER A 179 2.48 8.36 -3.60
C SER A 179 1.65 8.98 -4.73
N ALA A 180 2.25 9.87 -5.53
CA ALA A 180 1.60 10.47 -6.69
C ALA A 180 1.45 9.48 -7.86
N SER A 181 2.23 8.39 -7.92
CA SER A 181 2.05 7.36 -8.95
C SER A 181 0.82 6.48 -8.70
N VAL A 182 0.26 6.49 -7.49
CA VAL A 182 -0.92 5.68 -7.12
C VAL A 182 -2.21 6.27 -7.70
N ALA A 183 -2.36 7.59 -7.71
CA ALA A 183 -3.55 8.24 -8.29
C ALA A 183 -3.84 7.84 -9.77
N PRO A 184 -2.89 7.98 -10.73
CA PRO A 184 -3.15 7.60 -12.12
C PRO A 184 -3.37 6.10 -12.30
N ASN A 185 -2.74 5.26 -11.47
CA ASN A 185 -2.96 3.82 -11.53
C ASN A 185 -4.36 3.44 -11.04
N ILE A 186 -4.90 4.12 -10.02
CA ILE A 186 -6.28 3.90 -9.57
C ILE A 186 -7.30 4.36 -10.61
N LEU A 187 -7.01 5.39 -11.41
CA LEU A 187 -7.86 5.74 -12.56
C LEU A 187 -7.94 4.60 -13.59
N ALA A 188 -6.92 3.75 -13.62
CA ALA A 188 -6.88 2.53 -14.41
C ALA A 188 -7.60 1.35 -13.70
N GLY A 189 -7.91 1.46 -12.41
CA GLY A 189 -8.53 0.43 -11.57
C GLY A 189 -9.99 0.09 -11.87
N ALA A 190 -10.59 0.68 -12.90
CA ALA A 190 -11.92 0.27 -13.37
C ALA A 190 -11.98 -1.20 -13.84
N PHE A 191 -10.83 -1.85 -14.07
CA PHE A 191 -10.75 -3.24 -14.53
C PHE A 191 -10.63 -4.28 -13.39
N ASP A 192 -9.84 -4.01 -12.35
CA ASP A 192 -9.50 -4.96 -11.28
C ASP A 192 -9.42 -4.33 -9.87
N GLY A 193 -9.77 -3.04 -9.75
CA GLY A 193 -9.68 -2.24 -8.53
C GLY A 193 -8.34 -1.52 -8.34
N ALA A 194 -7.27 -1.87 -9.08
CA ALA A 194 -5.92 -1.32 -8.96
C ALA A 194 -5.39 -1.30 -7.51
N SER A 195 -5.15 -2.50 -6.96
CA SER A 195 -4.60 -2.69 -5.63
C SER A 195 -3.18 -2.16 -5.51
N MET A 196 -2.27 -2.65 -6.36
CA MET A 196 -0.82 -2.43 -6.29
C MET A 196 -0.16 -2.79 -4.94
N ASN A 197 -0.94 -3.29 -3.98
CA ASN A 197 -0.56 -3.38 -2.58
C ASN A 197 -1.25 -4.59 -1.94
N PRO A 198 -0.51 -5.69 -1.71
CA PRO A 198 -1.07 -6.89 -1.10
C PRO A 198 -1.76 -6.65 0.26
N ALA A 199 -1.32 -5.67 1.06
CA ALA A 199 -1.98 -5.37 2.33
C ALA A 199 -3.34 -4.69 2.13
N VAL A 200 -3.44 -3.79 1.15
CA VAL A 200 -4.71 -3.11 0.80
C VAL A 200 -5.74 -4.11 0.29
N SER A 201 -5.33 -5.13 -0.46
CA SER A 201 -6.26 -6.21 -0.85
C SER A 201 -6.56 -7.20 0.28
N PHE A 202 -5.58 -7.51 1.12
CA PHE A 202 -5.71 -8.53 2.15
C PHE A 202 -6.65 -8.11 3.30
N GLY A 203 -6.51 -6.88 3.79
CA GLY A 203 -7.34 -6.35 4.89
C GLY A 203 -8.85 -6.53 4.67
N PRO A 204 -9.43 -5.95 3.58
CA PRO A 204 -10.85 -6.09 3.30
C PRO A 204 -11.24 -7.54 3.02
N ALA A 205 -10.40 -8.34 2.34
CA ALA A 205 -10.69 -9.75 2.07
C ALA A 205 -10.79 -10.63 3.33
N VAL A 206 -10.11 -10.27 4.41
CA VAL A 206 -10.20 -10.99 5.70
C VAL A 206 -11.44 -10.57 6.50
N VAL A 207 -11.89 -9.32 6.35
CA VAL A 207 -12.95 -8.72 7.18
C VAL A 207 -14.33 -8.76 6.53
N SER A 208 -14.38 -8.84 5.20
CA SER A 208 -15.59 -8.91 4.37
C SER A 208 -16.41 -10.16 4.63
#